data_AF-A0A957QD01-F1
#
_entry.id   AF-A0A957QD01-F1
#
_cell.length_a   1.000
_cell.length_b   1.000
_cell.length_c   1.000
_cell.angle_alpha   90.00
_cell.angle_beta   90.00
_cell.angle_gamma   90.00
#
_symmetry.space_group_name_H-M   'P 1'
#
loop_
_entity.id
_entity.type
_entity.pdbx_description
1 polymer ?
#
loop_
_entity_poly.entity_id
_entity_poly.type
_entity_poly.pdbx_seq_one_letter_code
_entity_poly.pdbx_strand_id
1 'polypeptide(L)'
;VNEPWNSSDRVNVRWTLPEGERQNGNYPRWSGEAAEAYGALIDEMGTLPLGDPRVEELFLEASAIYMDELPVIPITQAKKIIPFDTTYWTGWPTFENDYIHPPTWWQSTHVIIHNLQPAGQ
;
A
#
# COMPACT_ATOMS: atom_id res chain seq x y z
N VAL A 1 -2.58 8.73 -4.47
CA VAL A 1 -1.69 7.79 -3.75
C VAL A 1 -0.28 8.34 -3.89
N ASN A 2 0.45 8.53 -2.79
CA ASN A 2 1.80 9.11 -2.81
C ASN A 2 2.86 8.00 -2.95
N GLU A 3 2.70 7.14 -3.96
CA GLU A 3 3.73 6.14 -4.26
C GLU A 3 4.95 6.81 -4.89
N PRO A 4 6.17 6.25 -4.72
CA PRO A 4 6.49 4.99 -4.01
C PRO A 4 6.66 5.14 -2.49
N TRP A 5 6.63 6.35 -1.96
CA TRP A 5 6.91 6.64 -0.55
C TRP A 5 6.04 5.81 0.41
N ASN A 6 4.73 5.78 0.20
CA ASN A 6 3.80 5.12 1.12
C ASN A 6 4.08 3.61 1.27
N SER A 7 4.47 2.92 0.18
CA SER A 7 4.82 1.50 0.25
C SER A 7 6.16 1.26 0.94
N SER A 8 7.17 2.06 0.62
CA SER A 8 8.51 1.96 1.21
C SER A 8 8.50 2.27 2.71
N ASP A 9 7.65 3.21 3.11
CA ASP A 9 7.53 3.64 4.49
C ASP A 9 7.11 2.54 5.47
N ARG A 10 6.50 1.47 4.95
CA ARG A 10 5.98 0.36 5.76
C ARG A 10 7.05 -0.40 6.54
N VAL A 11 8.33 -0.26 6.21
CA VAL A 11 9.45 -0.88 6.95
C VAL A 11 10.39 0.13 7.59
N ASN A 12 10.03 1.42 7.63
CA ASN A 12 10.85 2.45 8.25
C ASN A 12 11.03 2.20 9.76
N VAL A 13 12.26 2.31 10.27
CA VAL A 13 12.63 2.07 11.67
C VAL A 13 11.85 2.89 12.68
N ARG A 14 11.34 4.09 12.31
CA ARG A 14 10.56 4.95 13.19
C ARG A 14 9.25 4.33 13.66
N TRP A 15 8.78 3.28 12.99
CA TRP A 15 7.59 2.53 13.38
C TRP A 15 7.84 1.51 14.50
N THR A 16 9.09 1.30 14.89
CA THR A 16 9.47 0.28 15.87
C THR A 16 9.03 0.70 17.27
N LEU A 17 8.25 -0.17 17.93
CA LEU A 17 7.85 -0.04 19.34
C LEU A 17 8.37 -1.24 20.14
N PRO A 18 8.38 -1.18 21.48
CA PRO A 18 8.73 -2.32 22.32
C PRO A 18 7.96 -3.61 21.97
N GLU A 19 8.50 -4.75 22.36
CA GLU A 19 7.82 -6.03 22.19
C GLU A 19 6.50 -6.07 22.97
N GLY A 20 5.47 -6.66 22.37
CA GLY A 20 4.11 -6.69 22.92
C GLY A 20 3.27 -5.45 22.64
N GLU A 21 3.86 -4.36 22.13
CA GLU A 21 3.10 -3.18 21.71
C GLU A 21 2.67 -3.27 20.24
N ARG A 22 1.47 -2.76 19.96
CA ARG A 22 0.95 -2.69 18.59
C ARG A 22 1.59 -1.51 17.86
N GLN A 23 2.40 -1.82 16.86
CA GLN A 23 2.98 -0.85 15.92
C GLN A 23 2.17 -0.70 14.62
N ASN A 24 2.33 0.45 13.97
CA ASN A 24 1.60 0.83 12.75
C ASN A 24 2.41 0.63 11.45
N GLY A 25 3.65 0.16 11.56
CA GLY A 25 4.57 -0.16 10.47
C GLY A 25 5.69 -1.05 10.97
N ASN A 26 6.71 -1.26 10.14
CA ASN A 26 7.88 -2.11 10.39
C ASN A 26 7.57 -3.46 11.04
N TYR A 27 6.50 -4.13 10.61
CA TYR A 27 6.10 -5.44 11.14
C TYR A 27 7.21 -6.51 11.21
N PRO A 28 8.19 -6.59 10.29
CA PRO A 28 9.32 -7.51 10.45
C PRO A 28 10.29 -7.11 11.58
N ARG A 29 10.13 -5.93 12.19
CA ARG A 29 11.04 -5.33 13.17
C ARG A 29 12.47 -5.20 12.62
N TRP A 30 12.57 -4.83 11.34
CA TRP A 30 13.86 -4.57 10.71
C TRP A 30 14.56 -3.41 11.40
N SER A 31 15.83 -3.58 11.72
CA SER A 31 16.62 -2.65 12.54
C SER A 31 18.10 -2.81 12.22
N GLY A 32 18.93 -1.88 12.72
CA GLY A 32 20.36 -1.82 12.44
C GLY A 32 20.70 -0.72 11.43
N GLU A 33 21.99 -0.58 11.12
CA GLU A 33 22.54 0.52 10.33
C GLU A 33 21.90 0.62 8.93
N ALA A 34 21.70 -0.51 8.25
CA ALA A 34 21.05 -0.55 6.94
C ALA A 34 19.58 -0.08 7.01
N ALA A 35 18.85 -0.49 8.04
CA ALA A 35 17.46 -0.09 8.25
C ALA A 35 17.33 1.42 8.57
N GLU A 36 18.29 1.97 9.33
CA GLU A 36 18.38 3.40 9.62
C GLU A 36 18.71 4.22 8.36
N ALA A 37 19.68 3.76 7.56
CA ALA A 37 20.04 4.39 6.29
C ALA A 37 18.87 4.37 5.30
N TYR A 38 18.18 3.23 5.19
CA TYR A 38 16.93 3.12 4.43
C TYR A 38 15.89 4.12 4.94
N GLY A 39 15.64 4.14 6.25
CA GLY A 39 14.66 5.02 6.87
C GLY A 39 14.92 6.50 6.56
N ALA A 40 16.17 6.95 6.62
CA ALA A 40 16.56 8.32 6.30
C ALA A 40 16.25 8.71 4.85
N LEU A 41 16.51 7.82 3.88
CA LEU A 41 16.17 8.05 2.47
C LEU A 41 14.65 8.17 2.26
N ILE A 42 13.87 7.32 2.94
CA ILE A 42 12.40 7.36 2.86
C ILE A 42 11.84 8.61 3.54
N ASP A 43 12.42 9.03 4.66
CA ASP A 43 12.03 10.26 5.35
C ASP A 43 12.30 11.49 4.47
N GLU A 44 13.47 11.56 3.83
CA GLU A 44 13.79 12.62 2.87
C GLU A 44 12.81 12.65 1.69
N MET A 45 12.55 11.49 1.08
CA MET A 45 11.59 11.37 -0.02
C MET A 45 10.20 11.89 0.38
N GLY A 46 9.78 11.67 1.63
CA GLY A 46 8.51 12.15 2.17
C GLY A 46 8.37 13.68 2.26
N THR A 47 9.48 14.42 2.15
CA THR A 47 9.48 15.89 2.17
C THR A 47 9.36 16.53 0.78
N LEU A 48 9.54 15.74 -0.29
CA LEU A 48 9.58 16.23 -1.66
C LEU A 48 8.16 16.48 -2.22
N PRO A 49 8.00 17.47 -3.13
CA PRO A 49 6.75 17.65 -3.84
C PRO A 49 6.48 16.47 -4.80
N LEU A 50 5.20 16.24 -5.11
CA LEU A 50 4.82 15.24 -6.10
C LEU A 50 5.45 15.57 -7.47
N GLY A 51 6.09 14.58 -8.09
CA GLY A 51 6.76 14.72 -9.39
C GLY A 51 8.17 15.28 -9.33
N ASP A 52 8.75 15.50 -8.14
CA ASP A 52 10.16 15.83 -8.01
C ASP A 52 11.04 14.69 -8.55
N PRO A 53 12.00 14.95 -9.46
CA PRO A 53 12.86 13.90 -10.04
C PRO A 53 13.70 13.16 -8.98
N ARG A 54 13.98 13.78 -7.84
CA ARG A 54 14.75 13.15 -6.75
C ARG A 54 14.00 12.00 -6.07
N VAL A 55 12.67 11.92 -6.24
CA VAL A 55 11.88 10.80 -5.71
C VAL A 55 12.36 9.47 -6.30
N GLU A 56 12.66 9.44 -7.60
CA GLU A 56 13.14 8.22 -8.27
C GLU A 56 14.54 7.83 -7.78
N GLU A 57 15.44 8.81 -7.66
CA GLU A 57 16.80 8.61 -7.14
C GLU A 57 16.79 8.01 -5.73
N LEU A 58 16.09 8.65 -4.79
CA LEU A 58 15.97 8.18 -3.41
C LEU A 58 15.30 6.81 -3.32
N PHE A 59 14.29 6.55 -4.16
CA PHE A 59 13.63 5.25 -4.22
C PHE A 59 14.58 4.14 -4.69
N LEU A 60 15.40 4.40 -5.71
CA LEU A 60 16.37 3.42 -6.21
C LEU A 60 17.46 3.12 -5.18
N GLU A 61 17.98 4.14 -4.49
CA GLU A 61 18.95 3.97 -3.40
C GLU A 61 18.38 3.14 -2.25
N ALA A 62 17.18 3.50 -1.78
CA ALA A 62 16.50 2.77 -0.72
C ALA A 62 16.18 1.32 -1.15
N SER A 63 15.80 1.11 -2.41
CA SER A 63 15.52 -0.22 -2.95
C SER A 63 16.76 -1.10 -2.99
N ALA A 64 17.95 -0.54 -3.25
CA ALA A 64 19.20 -1.30 -3.22
C ALA A 64 19.46 -1.87 -1.82
N ILE A 65 19.32 -1.06 -0.77
CA ILE A 65 19.44 -1.51 0.63
C ILE A 65 18.39 -2.58 0.96
N TYR A 66 17.13 -2.32 0.57
CA TYR A 66 16.03 -3.26 0.81
C TYR A 66 16.29 -4.63 0.15
N MET A 67 16.85 -4.64 -1.07
CA MET A 67 17.11 -5.88 -1.81
C MET A 67 18.34 -6.62 -1.32
N ASP A 68 19.28 -5.94 -0.65
CA ASP A 68 20.44 -6.57 -0.01
C ASP A 68 20.05 -7.27 1.30
N GLU A 69 19.23 -6.60 2.13
CA GLU A 69 18.83 -7.09 3.45
C GLU A 69 17.55 -7.93 3.46
N LEU A 70 16.68 -7.77 2.45
CA LEU A 70 15.41 -8.47 2.27
C LEU A 70 14.54 -8.56 3.54
N PRO A 71 14.25 -7.44 4.23
CA PRO A 71 13.48 -7.46 5.49
C PRO A 71 12.07 -8.05 5.32
N VAL A 72 11.51 -7.97 4.11
CA VAL A 72 10.38 -8.78 3.65
C VAL A 72 10.71 -9.30 2.26
N ILE A 73 10.52 -10.60 2.05
CA ILE A 73 10.80 -11.25 0.77
C ILE A 73 9.56 -11.14 -0.13
N PRO A 74 9.58 -10.34 -1.22
CA PRO A 74 8.45 -10.26 -2.14
C PRO A 74 8.39 -11.52 -3.02
N ILE A 75 7.24 -12.22 -3.00
CA ILE A 75 7.07 -13.47 -3.76
C ILE A 75 6.14 -13.28 -4.96
N THR A 76 4.95 -12.68 -4.77
CA THR A 76 3.98 -12.42 -5.83
C THR A 76 3.15 -11.16 -5.54
N GLN A 77 2.53 -10.62 -6.59
CA GLN A 77 1.49 -9.61 -6.45
C GLN A 77 0.18 -10.26 -5.97
N ALA A 78 -0.53 -9.58 -5.07
CA ALA A 78 -1.79 -10.06 -4.53
C ALA A 78 -2.91 -9.99 -5.59
N LYS A 79 -3.24 -11.12 -6.21
CA LYS A 79 -4.39 -11.23 -7.13
C LYS A 79 -5.69 -11.05 -6.35
N LYS A 80 -6.56 -10.15 -6.81
CA LYS A 80 -7.88 -9.91 -6.20
C LYS A 80 -8.96 -10.52 -7.09
N ILE A 81 -9.49 -11.67 -6.67
CA ILE A 81 -10.66 -12.30 -7.29
C ILE A 81 -11.85 -11.99 -6.39
N ILE A 82 -12.79 -11.19 -6.88
CA ILE A 82 -13.89 -10.68 -6.07
C ILE A 82 -15.20 -11.00 -6.81
N PRO A 83 -15.87 -12.11 -6.46
CA PRO A 83 -17.20 -12.41 -6.97
C PRO A 83 -18.23 -11.55 -6.23
N PHE A 84 -19.25 -11.10 -6.96
CA PHE A 84 -20.42 -10.44 -6.40
C PHE A 84 -21.67 -11.25 -6.70
N ASP A 85 -22.56 -11.36 -5.71
CA ASP A 85 -23.89 -11.92 -5.88
C ASP A 85 -24.83 -10.84 -6.45
N THR A 86 -25.49 -11.17 -7.56
CA THR A 86 -26.41 -10.26 -8.27
C THR A 86 -27.88 -10.56 -8.01
N THR A 87 -28.21 -11.43 -7.06
CA THR A 87 -29.58 -11.82 -6.72
C THR A 87 -30.41 -10.63 -6.22
N TYR A 88 -29.81 -9.75 -5.41
CA TYR A 88 -30.49 -8.60 -4.81
C TYR A 88 -29.94 -7.24 -5.23
N TRP A 89 -28.69 -7.19 -5.70
CA TRP A 89 -28.00 -5.95 -6.03
C TRP A 89 -27.26 -6.07 -7.36
N THR A 90 -27.41 -5.06 -8.21
CA THR A 90 -26.68 -4.88 -9.47
C THR A 90 -25.86 -3.60 -9.41
N GLY A 91 -25.09 -3.31 -10.46
CA GLY A 91 -24.21 -2.12 -10.49
C GLY A 91 -22.87 -2.31 -9.76
N TRP A 92 -22.50 -3.55 -9.41
CA TRP A 92 -21.17 -3.87 -8.91
C TRP A 92 -20.08 -3.46 -9.90
N PRO A 93 -18.90 -3.04 -9.43
CA PRO A 93 -17.77 -2.79 -10.30
C PRO A 93 -17.29 -4.10 -10.92
N THR A 94 -17.18 -4.11 -12.23
CA THR A 94 -16.66 -5.24 -13.01
C THR A 94 -15.66 -4.72 -14.04
N PHE A 95 -15.02 -5.62 -14.79
CA PHE A 95 -14.18 -5.20 -15.91
C PHE A 95 -14.95 -4.37 -16.96
N GLU A 96 -16.24 -4.66 -17.16
CA GLU A 96 -17.10 -3.91 -18.10
C GLU A 96 -17.72 -2.66 -17.46
N ASN A 97 -17.81 -2.62 -16.13
CA ASN A 97 -18.36 -1.53 -15.34
C ASN A 97 -17.27 -0.98 -14.38
N ASP A 98 -16.18 -0.46 -14.94
CA ASP A 98 -14.95 -0.09 -14.21
C ASP A 98 -15.00 1.34 -13.64
N TYR A 99 -16.06 1.66 -12.88
CA TYR A 99 -16.17 2.98 -12.25
C TYR A 99 -15.30 3.10 -10.98
N ILE A 100 -14.91 1.97 -10.37
CA ILE A 100 -14.00 1.93 -9.22
C ILE A 100 -13.41 0.53 -8.99
N HIS A 101 -12.25 0.46 -8.33
CA HIS A 101 -11.64 -0.81 -7.96
C HIS A 101 -12.53 -1.60 -6.95
N PRO A 102 -12.80 -2.91 -7.18
CA PRO A 102 -13.84 -3.69 -6.47
C PRO A 102 -13.71 -4.02 -4.95
N PRO A 103 -12.53 -4.04 -4.30
CA PRO A 103 -12.40 -4.41 -2.88
C PRO A 103 -13.32 -3.61 -1.95
N THR A 104 -14.18 -4.33 -1.24
CA THR A 104 -15.15 -3.77 -0.27
C THR A 104 -14.53 -3.46 1.10
N TRP A 105 -13.23 -3.75 1.28
CA TRP A 105 -12.46 -3.45 2.49
C TRP A 105 -11.53 -2.24 2.31
N TRP A 106 -11.67 -1.50 1.22
CA TRP A 106 -10.89 -0.29 0.96
C TRP A 106 -11.70 0.96 1.28
N GLN A 107 -11.03 2.09 1.45
CA GLN A 107 -11.69 3.35 1.80
C GLN A 107 -12.65 3.84 0.69
N SER A 108 -12.53 3.28 -0.52
CA SER A 108 -13.38 3.55 -1.69
C SER A 108 -14.74 2.84 -1.68
N THR A 109 -15.02 1.93 -0.75
CA THR A 109 -16.22 1.08 -0.79
C THR A 109 -17.53 1.86 -0.75
N HIS A 110 -17.55 3.03 -0.13
CA HIS A 110 -18.73 3.90 -0.12
C HIS A 110 -19.20 4.26 -1.54
N VAL A 111 -18.28 4.45 -2.50
CA VAL A 111 -18.63 4.72 -3.90
C VAL A 111 -19.35 3.53 -4.51
N ILE A 112 -18.94 2.30 -4.19
CA ILE A 112 -19.63 1.08 -4.64
C ILE A 112 -21.06 1.11 -4.12
N ILE A 113 -21.23 1.28 -2.80
CA ILE A 113 -22.55 1.29 -2.14
C ILE A 113 -23.48 2.34 -2.77
N HIS A 114 -22.97 3.53 -3.11
CA HIS A 114 -23.78 4.58 -3.75
C HIS A 114 -24.17 4.28 -5.21
N ASN A 115 -23.47 3.37 -5.90
CA ASN A 115 -23.77 2.98 -7.28
C ASN A 115 -24.64 1.72 -7.37
N LEU A 116 -24.74 0.91 -6.30
CA LEU A 116 -25.56 -0.29 -6.29
C LEU A 116 -27.04 0.04 -6.49
N GLN A 117 -27.72 -0.81 -7.27
CA GLN A 117 -29.16 -0.73 -7.52
C GLN A 117 -29.83 -2.05 -7.13
N PRO A 118 -31.07 -2.06 -6.63
CA PRO A 118 -31.82 -3.29 -6.45
C PRO A 118 -31.90 -4.09 -7.75
N ALA A 119 -31.77 -5.42 -7.68
CA ALA A 119 -31.85 -6.31 -8.85
C ALA A 119 -33.29 -6.51 -9.40
N GLY A 120 -34.29 -5.87 -8.79
CA GLY A 120 -35.69 -5.83 -9.23
C GLY A 120 -36.51 -4.85 -8.40
N GLN A 121 -37.57 -4.28 -9.00
CA GLN A 121 -38.72 -3.72 -8.26
C GLN A 121 -39.69 -4.85 -7.94
#